data_AF-A0A3D1GEN4-F1
#
_entry.id   AF-A0A3D1GEN4-F1
#
_cell.length_a   1.000
_cell.length_b   1.000
_cell.length_c   1.000
_cell.angle_alpha   90.00
_cell.angle_beta   90.00
_cell.angle_gamma   90.00
#
_symmetry.space_group_name_H-M   'P 1'
#
loop_
_entity.id
_entity.type
_entity.pdbx_description
1 polymer ?
#
loop_
_entity_poly.entity_id
_entity_poly.type
_entity_poly.pdbx_seq_one_letter_code
_entity_poly.pdbx_strand_id
1 'polypeptide(L)'
;MVIFNDEEGSALATVLSISVIVLVFIGAVLLGIQLQLRFIQRDINRTKALYKAEAQIARFLADTSHSFSKYYEMDLDSLGSNIKAKAYGGFWDIKSTAFIGKEHQKIQVLVGEQRDSVFNHAIALGDSSSGLSLTGTTRIKGDVLASEKGVRSTSFRGIPFSGEWEGDKKSFNVNQQFPDFITEGIHDQMIHIQNLFVENKWWQTSSARLQALLQDIQAGDTLFFDESVEWQIPDSIRLPGRVTLIINGNALIEGEVDLGEFSSLFVRDTLRVTGNLTGENLLVYAGKLTELGGNWSLRGV
;
A
#
# COMPACT_ATOMS: atom_id res chain seq x y z
N MET A 1 7.82 64.37 28.77
CA MET A 1 8.70 65.48 29.14
C MET A 1 8.71 65.57 30.66
N VAL A 2 9.69 64.91 31.28
CA VAL A 2 10.16 65.22 32.63
C VAL A 2 11.66 65.38 32.45
N ILE A 3 12.11 66.62 32.55
CA ILE A 3 13.50 67.04 32.37
C ILE A 3 14.14 66.96 33.74
N PHE A 4 15.14 66.09 33.92
CA PHE A 4 16.02 66.12 35.08
C PHE A 4 17.20 67.02 34.75
N ASN A 5 17.23 68.22 35.33
CA ASN A 5 18.42 69.03 35.50
C ASN A 5 18.46 69.47 36.97
N ASP A 6 19.20 68.74 37.78
CA ASP A 6 19.92 69.29 38.93
C ASP A 6 21.15 68.39 39.20
N GLU A 7 22.28 69.05 39.39
CA GLU A 7 23.64 68.53 39.31
C GLU A 7 24.04 67.75 40.57
N GLU A 8 23.52 66.55 40.72
CA GLU A 8 24.16 65.38 41.32
C GLU A 8 23.35 64.19 40.82
N GLY A 9 23.38 64.00 39.50
CA GLY A 9 22.66 62.96 38.79
C GLY A 9 22.98 61.63 39.44
N SER A 10 22.04 61.13 40.24
CA SER A 10 22.21 60.00 41.14
C SER A 10 22.90 58.87 40.41
N ALA A 11 24.21 58.73 40.63
CA ALA A 11 25.03 57.68 40.03
C ALA A 11 24.41 56.31 40.34
N LEU A 12 23.72 56.21 41.48
CA LEU A 12 22.90 55.08 41.87
C LEU A 12 21.76 54.80 40.87
N ALA A 13 20.98 55.81 40.45
CA ALA A 13 19.87 55.62 39.51
C ALA A 13 20.34 55.18 38.11
N THR A 14 21.46 55.72 37.64
CA THR A 14 22.08 55.32 36.36
C THR A 14 22.65 53.91 36.45
N VAL A 15 23.39 53.57 37.50
CA VAL A 15 23.91 52.21 37.74
C VAL A 15 22.76 51.20 37.87
N LEU A 16 21.67 51.56 38.53
CA LEU A 16 20.51 50.68 38.71
C LEU A 16 19.77 50.45 37.40
N SER A 17 19.63 51.49 36.57
CA SER A 17 19.04 51.37 35.23
C SER A 17 19.90 50.50 34.31
N ILE A 18 21.22 50.70 34.30
CA ILE A 18 22.16 49.84 33.56
C ILE A 18 22.08 48.39 34.07
N SER A 19 22.02 48.18 35.37
CA SER A 19 21.90 46.84 35.98
C SER A 19 20.63 46.12 35.56
N VAL A 20 19.49 46.82 35.53
CA VAL A 20 18.21 46.28 35.05
C VAL A 20 18.28 45.93 33.57
N ILE A 21 18.86 46.79 32.72
CA ILE A 21 19.03 46.51 31.29
C ILE A 21 19.89 45.26 31.08
N VAL A 22 21.01 45.15 31.80
CA VAL A 22 21.90 43.97 31.73
C VAL A 22 21.16 42.70 32.20
N LEU A 23 20.40 42.78 33.30
CA LEU A 23 19.59 41.65 33.79
C LEU A 23 18.54 41.20 32.78
N VAL A 24 17.82 42.13 32.16
CA VAL A 24 16.83 41.81 31.12
C VAL A 24 17.51 41.17 29.92
N PHE A 25 18.69 41.66 29.52
CA PHE A 25 19.45 41.10 28.40
C PHE A 25 19.93 39.68 28.70
N ILE A 26 20.48 39.43 29.89
CA ILE A 26 20.87 38.08 30.33
C ILE A 26 19.64 37.16 30.36
N GLY A 27 18.52 37.63 30.89
CA GLY A 27 17.26 36.87 30.92
C GLY A 27 16.77 36.49 29.52
N ALA A 28 16.79 37.43 28.57
CA ALA A 28 16.42 37.18 27.18
C ALA A 28 17.34 36.16 26.50
N VAL A 29 18.66 36.26 26.73
CA VAL A 29 19.64 35.30 26.19
C VAL A 29 19.43 33.91 26.78
N LEU A 30 19.24 33.78 28.09
CA LEU A 30 18.98 32.48 28.74
C LEU A 30 17.69 31.84 28.23
N LEU A 31 16.63 32.64 28.05
CA LEU A 31 15.36 32.16 27.52
C LEU A 31 15.50 31.71 26.05
N GLY A 32 16.26 32.46 25.25
CA GLY A 32 16.62 32.08 23.88
C GLY A 32 17.35 30.74 23.81
N ILE A 33 18.38 30.55 24.65
CA ILE A 33 19.13 29.28 24.74
C ILE A 33 18.21 28.13 25.15
N GLN A 34 17.34 28.33 26.14
CA GLN A 34 16.43 27.30 26.62
C GLN A 34 15.41 26.89 25.55
N LEU A 35 14.90 27.85 24.77
CA LEU A 35 14.01 27.57 23.63
C LEU A 35 14.76 26.82 22.52
N GLN A 36 15.97 27.25 22.16
CA GLN A 36 16.78 26.59 21.14
C GLN A 36 17.09 25.13 21.53
N LEU A 37 17.48 24.88 22.79
CA LEU A 37 17.71 23.53 23.30
C LEU A 37 16.46 22.65 23.21
N ARG A 38 15.27 23.20 23.50
CA ARG A 38 14.02 22.46 23.32
C ARG A 38 13.74 22.10 21.88
N PHE A 39 13.98 23.00 20.93
CA PHE A 39 13.80 22.70 19.50
C PHE A 39 14.79 21.63 19.02
N ILE A 40 16.07 21.77 19.36
CA ILE A 40 17.09 20.77 19.02
C ILE A 40 16.73 19.41 19.61
N GLN A 41 16.32 19.37 20.88
CA GLN A 41 15.95 18.11 21.52
C GLN A 41 14.71 17.48 20.87
N ARG A 42 13.73 18.30 20.45
CA ARG A 42 12.55 17.84 19.74
C ARG A 42 12.92 17.21 18.40
N ASP A 43 13.76 17.86 17.62
CA ASP A 43 14.19 17.35 16.32
C ASP A 43 15.01 16.06 16.48
N ILE A 44 15.93 16.02 17.44
CA ILE A 44 16.69 14.81 17.79
C ILE A 44 15.73 13.67 18.17
N ASN A 45 14.73 13.92 19.01
CA ASN A 45 13.77 12.90 19.44
C ASN A 45 12.92 12.41 18.27
N ARG A 46 12.51 13.32 17.38
CA ARG A 46 11.76 12.98 16.16
C ARG A 46 12.59 12.08 15.24
N THR A 47 13.84 12.42 14.98
CA THR A 47 14.76 11.60 14.18
C THR A 47 15.02 10.24 14.82
N LYS A 48 15.19 10.19 16.14
CA LYS A 48 15.30 8.92 16.88
C LYS A 48 14.05 8.06 16.74
N ALA A 49 12.86 8.66 16.78
CA ALA A 49 11.60 7.94 16.57
C ALA A 49 11.51 7.37 15.14
N LEU A 50 11.94 8.14 14.13
CA LEU A 50 11.99 7.67 12.75
C LEU A 50 12.90 6.43 12.60
N TYR A 51 14.18 6.54 13.00
CA TYR A 51 15.13 5.42 12.89
C TYR A 51 14.68 4.19 13.68
N LYS A 52 14.00 4.40 14.79
CA LYS A 52 13.44 3.30 15.58
C LYS A 52 12.29 2.61 14.85
N ALA A 53 11.43 3.35 14.16
CA ALA A 53 10.38 2.77 13.32
C ALA A 53 10.98 1.99 12.12
N GLU A 54 12.00 2.54 11.45
CA GLU A 54 12.72 1.85 10.37
C GLU A 54 13.41 0.57 10.86
N ALA A 55 14.08 0.63 12.01
CA ALA A 55 14.74 -0.53 12.61
C ALA A 55 13.74 -1.65 12.98
N GLN A 56 12.50 -1.31 13.36
CA GLN A 56 11.46 -2.31 13.57
C GLN A 56 11.03 -2.99 12.29
N ILE A 57 10.84 -2.23 11.21
CA ILE A 57 10.53 -2.80 9.89
C ILE A 57 11.66 -3.75 9.48
N ALA A 58 12.91 -3.33 9.62
CA ALA A 58 14.06 -4.18 9.30
C ALA A 58 14.11 -5.47 10.14
N ARG A 59 13.77 -5.39 11.43
CA ARG A 59 13.69 -6.58 12.31
C ARG A 59 12.56 -7.52 11.92
N PHE A 60 11.38 -6.97 11.60
CA PHE A 60 10.25 -7.77 11.12
C PHE A 60 10.61 -8.52 9.84
N LEU A 61 11.25 -7.82 8.88
CA LEU A 61 11.70 -8.42 7.63
C LEU A 61 12.85 -9.44 7.81
N ALA A 62 13.70 -9.26 8.82
CA ALA A 62 14.79 -10.20 9.11
C ALA A 62 14.32 -11.50 9.75
N ASP A 63 13.12 -11.52 10.32
CA ASP A 63 12.55 -12.71 10.95
C ASP A 63 11.76 -13.53 9.92
N THR A 64 12.33 -14.66 9.54
CA THR A 64 11.78 -15.57 8.53
C THR A 64 10.61 -16.42 9.02
N SER A 65 10.19 -16.29 10.29
CA SER A 65 9.07 -17.05 10.85
C SER A 65 7.69 -16.48 10.49
N HIS A 66 7.66 -15.32 9.85
CA HIS A 66 6.43 -14.63 9.44
C HIS A 66 5.84 -15.25 8.18
N SER A 67 4.64 -15.80 8.31
CA SER A 67 3.87 -16.39 7.22
C SER A 67 2.86 -15.38 6.66
N PHE A 68 2.76 -15.26 5.34
CA PHE A 68 1.78 -14.38 4.65
C PHE A 68 0.31 -14.64 5.06
N SER A 69 0.03 -15.81 5.65
CA SER A 69 -1.32 -16.18 6.13
C SER A 69 -1.83 -15.42 7.35
N LYS A 70 -0.99 -14.68 8.07
CA LYS A 70 -1.38 -14.12 9.38
C LYS A 70 -1.27 -12.60 9.41
N TYR A 71 -2.29 -11.98 10.01
CA TYR A 71 -2.18 -10.63 10.52
C TYR A 71 -1.25 -10.64 11.73
N TYR A 72 -0.18 -9.85 11.67
CA TYR A 72 0.75 -9.68 12.77
C TYR A 72 0.56 -8.31 13.39
N GLU A 73 0.11 -8.31 14.64
CA GLU A 73 0.21 -7.15 15.50
C GLU A 73 1.16 -7.51 16.63
N MET A 74 2.34 -6.90 16.60
CA MET A 74 3.32 -7.03 17.65
C MET A 74 3.46 -5.69 18.33
N ASP A 75 2.94 -5.61 19.56
CA ASP A 75 3.36 -4.58 20.48
C ASP A 75 4.71 -4.98 21.07
N LEU A 76 5.77 -4.34 20.60
CA LEU A 76 7.08 -4.42 21.23
C LEU A 76 7.08 -3.38 22.37
N ASP A 77 6.21 -3.60 23.36
CA ASP A 77 5.99 -2.71 24.51
C ASP A 77 7.27 -2.45 25.29
N SER A 78 8.19 -3.43 25.34
CA SER A 78 9.50 -3.27 25.98
C SER A 78 10.39 -2.22 25.30
N LEU A 79 10.07 -1.83 24.08
CA LEU A 79 10.79 -0.84 23.31
C LEU A 79 9.97 0.44 23.07
N GLY A 80 8.69 0.54 23.45
CA GLY A 80 7.88 1.74 23.21
C GLY A 80 7.61 2.00 21.72
N SER A 81 7.22 0.94 21.01
CA SER A 81 6.99 0.97 19.57
C SER A 81 6.14 -0.22 19.13
N ASN A 82 5.19 0.02 18.22
CA ASN A 82 4.19 -0.94 17.76
C ASN A 82 4.39 -1.21 16.26
N ILE A 83 4.34 -2.48 15.85
CA ILE A 83 4.35 -2.87 14.44
C ILE A 83 3.10 -3.67 14.09
N LYS A 84 2.43 -3.25 13.02
CA LYS A 84 1.31 -3.96 12.40
C LYS A 84 1.70 -4.34 10.99
N ALA A 85 1.68 -5.62 10.68
CA ALA A 85 1.97 -6.13 9.35
C ALA A 85 0.80 -7.01 8.88
N LYS A 86 0.36 -6.78 7.65
CA LYS A 86 -0.66 -7.60 7.01
C LYS A 86 -0.24 -7.94 5.58
N ALA A 87 -0.61 -9.12 5.13
CA ALA A 87 -0.46 -9.46 3.73
C ALA A 87 -1.36 -8.57 2.86
N TYR A 88 -0.81 -8.19 1.71
CA TYR A 88 -1.44 -7.38 0.68
C TYR A 88 -1.07 -7.96 -0.69
N GLY A 89 -1.76 -9.03 -1.10
CA GLY A 89 -1.41 -9.78 -2.30
C GLY A 89 -0.06 -10.46 -2.12
N GLY A 90 0.88 -10.20 -3.03
CA GLY A 90 2.27 -10.67 -2.94
C GLY A 90 3.20 -9.79 -2.09
N PHE A 91 2.66 -8.81 -1.36
CA PHE A 91 3.44 -7.84 -0.58
C PHE A 91 3.01 -7.84 0.89
N TRP A 92 3.85 -7.28 1.76
CA TRP A 92 3.54 -6.94 3.12
C TRP A 92 3.23 -5.44 3.24
N ASP A 93 2.03 -5.09 3.72
CA ASP A 93 1.72 -3.73 4.21
C ASP A 93 2.14 -3.64 5.68
N ILE A 94 3.29 -3.00 5.93
CA ILE A 94 3.90 -2.89 7.26
C ILE A 94 3.75 -1.45 7.75
N LYS A 95 3.13 -1.29 8.92
CA LYS A 95 2.96 -0.03 9.64
C LYS A 95 3.75 -0.11 10.94
N SER A 96 4.80 0.68 11.06
CA SER A 96 5.55 0.83 12.31
C SER A 96 5.29 2.20 12.93
N THR A 97 4.99 2.21 14.21
CA THR A 97 4.83 3.43 15.01
C THR A 97 5.79 3.38 16.19
N ALA A 98 6.66 4.38 16.31
CA ALA A 98 7.63 4.45 17.40
C ALA A 98 7.49 5.72 18.22
N PHE A 99 7.69 5.60 19.54
CA PHE A 99 7.59 6.69 20.49
C PHE A 99 8.97 6.96 21.14
N ILE A 100 9.36 8.24 21.20
CA ILE A 100 10.55 8.74 21.93
C ILE A 100 10.16 10.01 22.70
N GLY A 101 9.98 9.88 24.01
CA GLY A 101 9.48 10.97 24.85
C GLY A 101 8.05 11.34 24.46
N LYS A 102 7.82 12.59 24.01
CA LYS A 102 6.52 13.06 23.51
C LYS A 102 6.39 12.98 21.98
N GLU A 103 7.49 12.71 21.29
CA GLU A 103 7.50 12.63 19.83
C GLU A 103 7.16 11.21 19.40
N HIS A 104 6.40 11.10 18.31
CA HIS A 104 6.10 9.83 17.66
C HIS A 104 6.30 9.94 16.16
N GLN A 105 6.64 8.84 15.52
CA GLN A 105 6.72 8.72 14.07
C GLN A 105 6.02 7.46 13.63
N LYS A 106 5.31 7.56 12.50
CA LYS A 106 4.60 6.47 11.86
C LYS A 106 5.12 6.32 10.44
N ILE A 107 5.62 5.14 10.13
CA ILE A 107 6.10 4.76 8.81
C ILE A 107 5.19 3.65 8.30
N GLN A 108 4.77 3.74 7.03
CA GLN A 108 4.06 2.69 6.33
C GLN A 108 4.83 2.36 5.06
N VAL A 109 5.14 1.09 4.86
CA VAL A 109 5.85 0.59 3.68
C VAL A 109 5.13 -0.60 3.10
N LEU A 110 5.20 -0.73 1.78
CA LEU A 110 4.80 -1.92 1.06
C LEU A 110 6.07 -2.67 0.66
N VAL A 111 6.30 -3.85 1.21
CA VAL A 111 7.52 -4.62 0.99
C VAL A 111 7.18 -5.94 0.30
N GLY A 112 7.77 -6.16 -0.86
CA GLY A 112 7.67 -7.42 -1.58
C GLY A 112 9.01 -8.13 -1.55
N GLU A 113 8.99 -9.40 -1.93
CA GLU A 113 10.24 -10.10 -2.23
C GLU A 113 10.93 -9.43 -3.42
N GLN A 114 12.27 -9.32 -3.34
CA GLN A 114 13.04 -8.79 -4.44
C GLN A 114 12.84 -9.69 -5.65
N ARG A 115 12.29 -9.12 -6.73
CA ARG A 115 12.01 -9.84 -7.97
C ARG A 115 13.20 -10.70 -8.39
N ASP A 116 12.99 -12.00 -8.46
CA ASP A 116 13.90 -12.87 -9.19
C ASP A 116 14.02 -12.41 -10.65
N SER A 117 15.16 -12.75 -11.28
CA SER A 117 15.48 -12.39 -12.68
C SER A 117 14.38 -12.74 -13.69
N VAL A 118 13.46 -13.62 -13.33
CA VAL A 118 12.31 -14.03 -14.14
C VAL A 118 11.28 -12.91 -14.34
N PHE A 119 11.10 -11.98 -13.41
CA PHE A 119 10.19 -10.85 -13.59
C PHE A 119 10.73 -9.72 -14.50
N ASN A 120 11.93 -9.90 -15.09
CA ASN A 120 12.45 -9.05 -16.16
C ASN A 120 11.92 -9.44 -17.55
N HIS A 121 11.08 -10.47 -17.63
CA HIS A 121 10.45 -10.95 -18.86
C HIS A 121 9.07 -10.31 -19.03
N ALA A 122 8.69 -9.98 -20.26
CA ALA A 122 7.37 -9.46 -20.60
C ALA A 122 6.26 -10.47 -20.30
N ILE A 123 6.55 -11.77 -20.45
CA ILE A 123 5.65 -12.87 -20.11
C ILE A 123 6.48 -13.99 -19.49
N ALA A 124 6.08 -14.49 -18.32
CA ALA A 124 6.68 -15.66 -17.69
C ALA A 124 5.60 -16.69 -17.36
N LEU A 125 5.74 -17.91 -17.88
CA LEU A 125 4.85 -19.04 -17.53
C LEU A 125 5.38 -19.69 -16.24
N GLY A 126 4.52 -19.78 -15.23
CA GLY A 126 4.86 -20.31 -13.90
C GLY A 126 4.84 -21.83 -13.78
N ASP A 127 4.62 -22.57 -14.88
CA ASP A 127 4.58 -24.04 -14.84
C ASP A 127 5.05 -24.69 -16.16
N SER A 128 5.42 -25.97 -16.10
CA SER A 128 5.96 -26.74 -17.23
C SER A 128 4.88 -27.30 -18.19
N SER A 129 3.63 -27.25 -17.75
CA SER A 129 2.48 -27.85 -18.42
C SER A 129 1.71 -26.85 -19.29
N SER A 130 1.85 -25.56 -19.02
CA SER A 130 1.18 -24.47 -19.70
C SER A 130 1.95 -24.08 -20.96
N GLY A 131 1.20 -23.84 -22.03
CA GLY A 131 1.72 -23.26 -23.27
C GLY A 131 1.15 -21.86 -23.44
N LEU A 132 1.98 -20.91 -23.87
CA LEU A 132 1.52 -19.58 -24.23
C LEU A 132 0.92 -19.63 -25.65
N SER A 133 -0.37 -19.32 -25.76
CA SER A 133 -1.07 -19.18 -27.04
C SER A 133 -1.33 -17.71 -27.34
N LEU A 134 -0.87 -17.24 -28.49
CA LEU A 134 -1.04 -15.86 -28.93
C LEU A 134 -1.91 -15.81 -30.19
N THR A 135 -2.85 -14.87 -30.24
CA THR A 135 -3.90 -14.79 -31.27
C THR A 135 -4.23 -13.32 -31.59
N GLY A 136 -4.61 -13.01 -32.84
CA GLY A 136 -4.95 -11.64 -33.25
C GLY A 136 -3.74 -10.71 -33.37
N THR A 137 -3.99 -9.40 -33.22
CA THR A 137 -2.98 -8.33 -33.34
C THR A 137 -2.34 -8.01 -31.98
N THR A 138 -1.58 -8.93 -31.41
CA THR A 138 -0.90 -8.73 -30.13
C THR A 138 0.56 -8.32 -30.35
N ARG A 139 0.99 -7.19 -29.80
CA ARG A 139 2.41 -6.80 -29.79
C ARG A 139 3.02 -7.11 -28.43
N ILE A 140 4.07 -7.93 -28.41
CA ILE A 140 4.84 -8.24 -27.19
C ILE A 140 6.19 -7.55 -27.29
N LYS A 141 6.53 -6.76 -26.27
CA LYS A 141 7.83 -6.08 -26.14
C LYS A 141 8.53 -6.56 -24.88
N GLY A 142 9.62 -7.29 -25.06
CA GLY A 142 10.44 -7.88 -24.00
C GLY A 142 10.50 -9.41 -24.11
N ASP A 143 11.41 -10.00 -23.35
CA ASP A 143 11.67 -11.44 -23.39
C ASP A 143 10.47 -12.23 -22.88
N VAL A 144 10.26 -13.43 -23.43
CA VAL A 144 9.24 -14.36 -22.91
C VAL A 144 9.90 -15.62 -22.41
N LEU A 145 9.50 -15.99 -21.21
CA LEU A 145 9.95 -17.18 -20.51
C LEU A 145 8.83 -18.21 -20.52
N ALA A 146 9.05 -19.31 -21.24
CA ALA A 146 8.06 -20.36 -21.43
C ALA A 146 8.66 -21.75 -21.13
N SER A 147 7.78 -22.70 -20.85
CA SER A 147 8.12 -24.12 -20.66
C SER A 147 8.60 -24.77 -21.98
N GLU A 148 9.05 -26.03 -21.91
CA GLU A 148 9.41 -26.84 -23.09
C GLU A 148 8.27 -26.97 -24.11
N LYS A 149 7.00 -26.80 -23.70
CA LYS A 149 5.87 -26.76 -24.65
C LYS A 149 5.91 -25.53 -25.56
N GLY A 150 6.71 -24.52 -25.18
CA GLY A 150 7.08 -23.35 -25.94
C GLY A 150 5.97 -22.32 -26.08
N VAL A 151 6.29 -21.25 -26.80
CA VAL A 151 5.33 -20.24 -27.23
C VAL A 151 4.79 -20.65 -28.59
N ARG A 152 3.49 -20.92 -28.68
CA ARG A 152 2.83 -21.36 -29.91
C ARG A 152 1.95 -20.23 -30.43
N SER A 153 2.21 -19.78 -31.64
CA SER A 153 1.25 -18.97 -32.38
C SER A 153 0.17 -19.90 -32.90
N THR A 154 -1.06 -19.77 -32.40
CA THR A 154 -2.18 -20.62 -32.85
C THR A 154 -3.37 -19.75 -33.24
N SER A 155 -4.30 -20.33 -33.98
CA SER A 155 -5.61 -19.72 -34.21
C SER A 155 -6.57 -20.17 -33.12
N PHE A 156 -7.00 -19.25 -32.26
CA PHE A 156 -8.08 -19.50 -31.31
C PHE A 156 -9.36 -18.86 -31.85
N ARG A 157 -10.46 -19.62 -31.90
CA ARG A 157 -11.75 -19.17 -32.45
C ARG A 157 -11.66 -18.59 -33.88
N GLY A 158 -10.76 -19.10 -34.70
CA GLY A 158 -10.62 -18.72 -36.11
C GLY A 158 -9.83 -17.42 -36.38
N ILE A 159 -9.25 -16.78 -35.36
CA ILE A 159 -8.43 -15.57 -35.54
C ILE A 159 -6.95 -15.97 -35.48
N PRO A 160 -6.21 -15.95 -36.60
CA PRO A 160 -4.77 -16.22 -36.58
C PRO A 160 -4.00 -15.11 -35.87
N PHE A 161 -2.82 -15.42 -35.38
CA PHE A 161 -1.88 -14.41 -34.90
C PHE A 161 -1.32 -13.60 -36.08
N SER A 162 -1.41 -12.28 -35.99
CA SER A 162 -0.87 -11.32 -36.97
C SER A 162 -0.05 -10.21 -36.31
N GLY A 163 0.31 -10.39 -35.04
CA GLY A 163 1.05 -9.42 -34.25
C GLY A 163 2.57 -9.43 -34.49
N GLU A 164 3.26 -8.57 -33.74
CA GLU A 164 4.71 -8.40 -33.79
C GLU A 164 5.36 -8.83 -32.47
N TRP A 165 6.56 -9.40 -32.55
CA TRP A 165 7.33 -9.85 -31.41
C TRP A 165 8.69 -9.15 -31.38
N GLU A 166 9.00 -8.47 -30.28
CA GLU A 166 10.26 -7.77 -30.05
C GLU A 166 10.89 -8.26 -28.73
N GLY A 167 11.80 -9.23 -28.80
CA GLY A 167 12.45 -9.84 -27.62
C GLY A 167 12.87 -11.30 -27.86
N ASP A 168 13.65 -11.90 -26.94
CA ASP A 168 14.10 -13.29 -27.07
C ASP A 168 13.08 -14.30 -26.50
N LYS A 169 13.03 -15.49 -27.11
CA LYS A 169 12.30 -16.65 -26.56
C LYS A 169 13.28 -17.53 -25.80
N LYS A 170 13.19 -17.51 -24.48
CA LYS A 170 13.99 -18.39 -23.62
C LYS A 170 13.10 -19.55 -23.16
N SER A 171 13.49 -20.77 -23.53
CA SER A 171 12.87 -22.00 -23.05
C SER A 171 13.66 -22.53 -21.85
N PHE A 172 12.99 -22.81 -20.75
CA PHE A 172 13.63 -23.51 -19.63
C PHE A 172 13.87 -24.99 -19.94
N ASN A 173 15.01 -25.50 -19.48
CA ASN A 173 15.18 -26.93 -19.21
C ASN A 173 14.37 -27.26 -17.95
N VAL A 174 13.63 -28.38 -17.94
CA VAL A 174 12.73 -28.82 -16.83
C VAL A 174 13.40 -28.86 -15.44
N ASN A 175 14.74 -28.79 -15.40
CA ASN A 175 15.54 -28.80 -14.17
C ASN A 175 15.83 -27.41 -13.57
N GLN A 176 15.48 -26.30 -14.24
CA GLN A 176 15.51 -24.98 -13.62
C GLN A 176 14.17 -24.74 -12.94
N GLN A 177 14.22 -24.54 -11.61
CA GLN A 177 13.03 -24.21 -10.81
C GLN A 177 12.33 -23.00 -11.45
N PHE A 178 11.03 -23.13 -11.65
CA PHE A 178 10.17 -21.98 -11.89
C PHE A 178 10.42 -20.96 -10.77
N PRO A 179 10.20 -19.66 -11.01
CA PRO A 179 10.09 -18.75 -9.88
C PRO A 179 9.08 -19.35 -8.93
N ASP A 180 9.45 -19.49 -7.67
CA ASP A 180 8.47 -19.76 -6.64
C ASP A 180 7.59 -18.51 -6.57
N PHE A 181 6.54 -18.51 -7.39
CA PHE A 181 5.43 -17.64 -7.14
C PHE A 181 4.94 -18.11 -5.78
N ILE A 182 5.03 -17.25 -4.77
CA ILE A 182 4.48 -17.51 -3.42
C ILE A 182 2.95 -17.54 -3.56
N THR A 183 2.46 -18.57 -4.23
CA THR A 183 1.07 -18.92 -4.39
C THR A 183 0.51 -19.32 -3.04
N GLU A 184 1.36 -19.84 -2.14
CA GLU A 184 1.02 -20.08 -0.74
C GLU A 184 0.51 -18.80 -0.07
N GLY A 185 1.15 -17.64 -0.28
CA GLY A 185 0.70 -16.37 0.31
C GLY A 185 -0.65 -15.91 -0.24
N ILE A 186 -0.88 -16.05 -1.56
CA ILE A 186 -2.18 -15.73 -2.18
C ILE A 186 -3.24 -16.74 -1.75
N HIS A 187 -2.90 -18.03 -1.70
CA HIS A 187 -3.76 -19.13 -1.31
C HIS A 187 -4.16 -19.02 0.16
N ASP A 188 -3.22 -18.69 1.03
CA ASP A 188 -3.44 -18.46 2.44
C ASP A 188 -4.27 -17.20 2.68
N GLN A 189 -4.02 -16.13 1.92
CA GLN A 189 -4.87 -14.94 1.94
C GLN A 189 -6.30 -15.29 1.48
N MET A 190 -6.44 -16.18 0.50
CA MET A 190 -7.73 -16.71 0.05
C MET A 190 -8.40 -17.58 1.10
N ILE A 191 -7.68 -18.47 1.78
CA ILE A 191 -8.21 -19.27 2.90
C ILE A 191 -8.64 -18.34 4.03
N HIS A 192 -7.83 -17.35 4.38
CA HIS A 192 -8.17 -16.37 5.41
C HIS A 192 -9.44 -15.59 5.02
N ILE A 193 -9.52 -15.08 3.79
CA ILE A 193 -10.70 -14.38 3.28
C ILE A 193 -11.93 -15.30 3.29
N GLN A 194 -11.79 -16.57 2.89
CA GLN A 194 -12.86 -17.57 2.96
C GLN A 194 -13.30 -17.85 4.41
N ASN A 195 -12.37 -17.91 5.36
CA ASN A 195 -12.70 -18.08 6.77
C ASN A 195 -13.38 -16.84 7.34
N LEU A 196 -13.01 -15.63 6.90
CA LEU A 196 -13.71 -14.39 7.27
C LEU A 196 -15.18 -14.42 6.83
N PHE A 197 -15.51 -15.01 5.67
CA PHE A 197 -16.90 -15.23 5.24
C PHE A 197 -17.68 -16.16 6.20
N VAL A 198 -17.01 -17.15 6.79
CA VAL A 198 -17.64 -18.13 7.68
C VAL A 198 -17.78 -17.57 9.10
N GLU A 199 -16.81 -16.79 9.56
CA GLU A 199 -16.68 -16.39 10.96
C GLU A 199 -17.26 -15.00 11.29
N ASN A 200 -17.27 -14.04 10.35
CA ASN A 200 -17.64 -12.65 10.65
C ASN A 200 -18.94 -12.19 9.96
N LYS A 201 -19.91 -11.75 10.79
CA LYS A 201 -21.17 -11.08 10.37
C LYS A 201 -21.03 -9.56 10.23
N TRP A 202 -19.86 -9.05 9.86
CA TRP A 202 -19.69 -7.60 9.75
C TRP A 202 -19.98 -7.16 8.31
N TRP A 203 -21.12 -6.45 8.17
CA TRP A 203 -21.60 -5.80 6.95
C TRP A 203 -21.79 -6.76 5.77
N GLN A 204 -22.37 -7.93 6.04
CA GLN A 204 -23.03 -8.72 5.00
C GLN A 204 -24.21 -7.92 4.49
N THR A 205 -24.08 -7.39 3.28
CA THR A 205 -25.17 -6.71 2.59
C THR A 205 -25.53 -7.49 1.36
N SER A 206 -26.82 -7.84 1.24
CA SER A 206 -27.39 -8.36 0.00
C SER A 206 -27.70 -7.24 -1.00
N SER A 207 -27.48 -5.97 -0.61
CA SER A 207 -27.76 -4.84 -1.48
C SER A 207 -26.70 -4.75 -2.58
N ALA A 208 -27.12 -5.08 -3.80
CA ALA A 208 -26.37 -4.90 -5.04
C ALA A 208 -26.10 -3.43 -5.41
N ARG A 209 -26.40 -2.43 -4.55
CA ARG A 209 -26.24 -1.01 -4.87
C ARG A 209 -25.10 -0.37 -4.09
N LEU A 210 -23.93 -0.28 -4.73
CA LEU A 210 -22.72 0.35 -4.18
C LEU A 210 -22.95 1.79 -3.71
N GLN A 211 -23.74 2.59 -4.44
CA GLN A 211 -23.97 4.02 -4.12
C GLN A 211 -24.59 4.25 -2.74
N ALA A 212 -25.47 3.35 -2.30
CA ALA A 212 -26.11 3.49 -0.99
C ALA A 212 -25.12 3.27 0.16
N LEU A 213 -24.06 2.50 -0.08
CA LEU A 213 -23.03 2.19 0.93
C LEU A 213 -21.98 3.29 1.04
N LEU A 214 -21.77 4.10 0.00
CA LEU A 214 -20.71 5.13 -0.04
C LEU A 214 -20.77 6.14 1.11
N GLN A 215 -21.95 6.41 1.67
CA GLN A 215 -22.08 7.38 2.76
C GLN A 215 -21.52 6.88 4.08
N ASP A 216 -21.43 5.56 4.25
CA ASP A 216 -21.07 4.93 5.51
C ASP A 216 -19.70 4.25 5.48
N ILE A 217 -19.11 4.05 4.30
CA ILE A 217 -17.79 3.40 4.14
C ILE A 217 -16.68 4.36 4.60
N GLN A 218 -15.79 3.85 5.44
CA GLN A 218 -14.56 4.51 5.85
C GLN A 218 -13.31 3.78 5.36
N ALA A 219 -12.18 4.48 5.39
CA ALA A 219 -10.90 3.90 4.99
C ALA A 219 -10.48 2.78 5.97
N GLY A 220 -10.15 1.61 5.42
CA GLY A 220 -9.82 0.42 6.21
C GLY A 220 -10.98 -0.57 6.35
N ASP A 221 -12.19 -0.19 5.94
CA ASP A 221 -13.35 -1.07 5.98
C ASP A 221 -13.21 -2.25 5.03
N THR A 222 -13.81 -3.36 5.42
CA THR A 222 -13.93 -4.56 4.60
C THR A 222 -15.41 -4.82 4.32
N LEU A 223 -15.79 -4.85 3.05
CA LEU A 223 -17.16 -5.06 2.60
C LEU A 223 -17.29 -6.46 2.03
N PHE A 224 -18.28 -7.21 2.53
CA PHE A 224 -18.57 -8.56 2.11
C PHE A 224 -19.91 -8.61 1.36
N PHE A 225 -19.86 -9.11 0.13
CA PHE A 225 -21.03 -9.39 -0.68
C PHE A 225 -21.15 -10.91 -0.84
N ASP A 226 -22.19 -11.49 -0.25
CA ASP A 226 -22.39 -12.95 -0.23
C ASP A 226 -22.93 -13.51 -1.56
N GLU A 227 -23.33 -12.64 -2.48
CA GLU A 227 -23.87 -12.99 -3.78
C GLU A 227 -23.11 -12.27 -4.90
N SER A 228 -23.47 -12.60 -6.15
CA SER A 228 -22.98 -11.85 -7.29
C SER A 228 -23.50 -10.41 -7.26
N VAL A 229 -22.67 -9.46 -7.68
CA VAL A 229 -23.04 -8.05 -7.74
C VAL A 229 -23.07 -7.53 -9.17
N GLU A 230 -24.04 -6.68 -9.46
CA GLU A 230 -24.11 -5.90 -10.68
C GLU A 230 -24.25 -4.43 -10.31
N TRP A 231 -23.20 -3.66 -10.57
CA TRP A 231 -23.13 -2.25 -10.28
C TRP A 231 -23.24 -1.46 -11.56
N GLN A 232 -24.42 -0.89 -11.79
CA GLN A 232 -24.64 0.11 -12.82
C GLN A 232 -24.47 1.49 -12.17
N ILE A 233 -23.38 2.15 -12.51
CA ILE A 233 -22.89 3.36 -11.88
C ILE A 233 -23.09 4.51 -12.87
N PRO A 234 -24.20 5.25 -12.77
CA PRO A 234 -24.51 6.33 -13.71
C PRO A 234 -23.56 7.53 -13.57
N ASP A 235 -23.08 7.79 -12.35
CA ASP A 235 -22.18 8.90 -12.02
C ASP A 235 -20.85 8.35 -11.47
N SER A 236 -19.74 9.04 -11.72
CA SER A 236 -18.43 8.62 -11.21
C SER A 236 -18.41 8.48 -9.69
N ILE A 237 -17.98 7.32 -9.19
CA ILE A 237 -17.89 7.02 -7.76
C ILE A 237 -16.42 6.98 -7.33
N ARG A 238 -16.12 7.48 -6.13
CA ARG A 238 -14.81 7.33 -5.49
C ARG A 238 -14.92 6.75 -4.08
N LEU A 239 -14.18 5.69 -3.82
CA LEU A 239 -14.05 5.08 -2.48
C LEU A 239 -12.98 5.81 -1.65
N PRO A 240 -13.10 5.79 -0.31
CA PRO A 240 -12.17 6.47 0.60
C PRO A 240 -10.74 5.89 0.67
N GLY A 241 -10.38 4.95 -0.21
CA GLY A 241 -9.09 4.26 -0.20
C GLY A 241 -8.97 3.25 0.95
N ARG A 242 -8.05 2.29 0.81
CA ARG A 242 -7.78 1.20 1.77
C ARG A 242 -9.01 0.36 2.08
N VAL A 243 -9.97 0.31 1.15
CA VAL A 243 -11.19 -0.49 1.29
C VAL A 243 -10.91 -1.88 0.72
N THR A 244 -11.37 -2.91 1.42
CA THR A 244 -11.30 -4.29 0.94
C THR A 244 -12.69 -4.74 0.53
N LEU A 245 -12.90 -4.95 -0.77
CA LEU A 245 -14.15 -5.44 -1.34
C LEU A 245 -14.02 -6.94 -1.60
N ILE A 246 -14.94 -7.73 -1.08
CA ILE A 246 -14.91 -9.18 -1.22
C ILE A 246 -16.28 -9.66 -1.69
N ILE A 247 -16.32 -10.30 -2.86
CA ILE A 247 -17.54 -10.69 -3.57
C ILE A 247 -17.55 -12.20 -3.79
N ASN A 248 -18.52 -12.88 -3.16
CA ASN A 248 -18.71 -14.33 -3.20
C ASN A 248 -19.53 -14.77 -4.44
N GLY A 249 -19.10 -14.37 -5.63
CA GLY A 249 -19.76 -14.69 -6.88
C GLY A 249 -19.12 -13.98 -8.07
N ASN A 250 -19.95 -13.54 -9.00
CA ASN A 250 -19.52 -12.69 -10.13
C ASN A 250 -19.68 -11.22 -9.76
N ALA A 251 -18.84 -10.36 -10.34
CA ALA A 251 -18.93 -8.92 -10.23
C ALA A 251 -19.03 -8.32 -11.63
N LEU A 252 -20.12 -7.60 -11.91
CA LEU A 252 -20.27 -6.78 -13.12
C LEU A 252 -20.26 -5.30 -12.70
N ILE A 253 -19.28 -4.53 -13.20
CA ILE A 253 -19.14 -3.10 -12.90
C ILE A 253 -19.27 -2.32 -14.20
N GLU A 254 -20.34 -1.55 -14.33
CA GLU A 254 -20.62 -0.68 -15.47
C GLU A 254 -20.59 0.78 -15.01
N GLY A 255 -19.72 1.60 -15.59
CA GLY A 255 -19.56 3.02 -15.22
C GLY A 255 -18.15 3.37 -14.71
N GLU A 256 -18.00 4.54 -14.11
CA GLU A 256 -16.71 5.06 -13.64
C GLU A 256 -16.52 4.89 -12.13
N VAL A 257 -15.48 4.17 -11.72
CA VAL A 257 -15.17 3.86 -10.32
C VAL A 257 -13.70 4.13 -10.03
N ASP A 258 -13.43 4.97 -9.03
CA ASP A 258 -12.14 5.12 -8.39
C ASP A 258 -12.15 4.35 -7.06
N LEU A 259 -11.37 3.27 -6.99
CA LEU A 259 -11.25 2.45 -5.78
C LEU A 259 -10.39 3.13 -4.69
N GLY A 260 -9.72 4.24 -5.00
CA GLY A 260 -8.81 4.95 -4.10
C GLY A 260 -7.44 4.27 -3.97
N GLU A 261 -6.65 4.70 -3.00
CA GLU A 261 -5.30 4.18 -2.76
C GLU A 261 -5.32 2.87 -1.96
N PHE A 262 -4.47 1.89 -2.29
CA PHE A 262 -4.27 0.65 -1.53
C PHE A 262 -5.55 -0.18 -1.27
N SER A 263 -6.58 -0.02 -2.10
CA SER A 263 -7.81 -0.79 -2.00
C SER A 263 -7.63 -2.17 -2.63
N SER A 264 -8.42 -3.14 -2.17
CA SER A 264 -8.40 -4.51 -2.69
C SER A 264 -9.78 -4.92 -3.17
N LEU A 265 -9.85 -5.62 -4.29
CA LEU A 265 -11.08 -6.18 -4.85
C LEU A 265 -10.87 -7.67 -5.11
N PHE A 266 -11.58 -8.51 -4.36
CA PHE A 266 -11.54 -9.96 -4.46
C PHE A 266 -12.90 -10.47 -4.95
N VAL A 267 -12.90 -11.16 -6.08
CA VAL A 267 -14.08 -11.75 -6.70
C VAL A 267 -13.89 -13.26 -6.79
N ARG A 268 -14.83 -14.03 -6.28
CA ARG A 268 -14.70 -15.49 -6.25
C ARG A 268 -14.67 -16.11 -7.64
N ASP A 269 -15.55 -15.67 -8.53
CA ASP A 269 -15.71 -16.26 -9.86
C ASP A 269 -15.22 -15.32 -10.97
N THR A 270 -16.09 -14.47 -11.50
CA THR A 270 -15.79 -13.64 -12.68
C THR A 270 -15.90 -12.17 -12.35
N LEU A 271 -14.86 -11.38 -12.63
CA LEU A 271 -14.91 -9.92 -12.63
C LEU A 271 -15.06 -9.44 -14.07
N ARG A 272 -16.14 -8.73 -14.36
CA ARG A 272 -16.37 -8.04 -15.63
C ARG A 272 -16.55 -6.56 -15.37
N VAL A 273 -15.77 -5.74 -16.04
CA VAL A 273 -15.86 -4.29 -15.91
C VAL A 273 -15.98 -3.70 -17.31
N THR A 274 -17.05 -2.95 -17.57
CA THR A 274 -17.35 -2.38 -18.89
C THR A 274 -17.11 -0.87 -18.97
N GLY A 275 -16.84 -0.21 -17.83
CA GLY A 275 -16.46 1.21 -17.75
C GLY A 275 -15.03 1.44 -17.26
N ASN A 276 -14.76 2.60 -16.65
CA ASN A 276 -13.41 2.99 -16.22
C ASN A 276 -13.20 2.64 -14.74
N LEU A 277 -12.30 1.70 -14.44
CA LEU A 277 -11.83 1.42 -13.08
C LEU A 277 -10.46 2.08 -12.88
N THR A 278 -10.36 2.94 -11.87
CA THR A 278 -9.15 3.69 -11.52
C THR A 278 -8.77 3.49 -10.06
N GLY A 279 -7.51 3.73 -9.74
CA GLY A 279 -6.99 3.80 -8.37
C GLY A 279 -5.47 3.63 -8.33
N GLU A 280 -4.92 3.79 -7.14
CA GLU A 280 -3.47 3.79 -6.90
C GLU A 280 -3.08 2.60 -6.03
N ASN A 281 -2.05 1.85 -6.43
CA ASN A 281 -1.59 0.66 -5.70
C ASN A 281 -2.70 -0.35 -5.38
N LEU A 282 -3.53 -0.65 -6.38
CA LEU A 282 -4.69 -1.54 -6.24
C LEU A 282 -4.31 -3.01 -6.34
N LEU A 283 -5.04 -3.84 -5.59
CA LEU A 283 -5.02 -5.30 -5.73
C LEU A 283 -6.37 -5.78 -6.26
N VAL A 284 -6.37 -6.45 -7.40
CA VAL A 284 -7.58 -7.01 -8.01
C VAL A 284 -7.37 -8.50 -8.27
N TYR A 285 -8.33 -9.32 -7.83
CA TYR A 285 -8.31 -10.77 -8.00
C TYR A 285 -9.69 -11.28 -8.42
N ALA A 286 -9.71 -12.17 -9.41
CA ALA A 286 -10.88 -12.96 -9.78
C ALA A 286 -10.49 -14.43 -9.89
N GLY A 287 -11.26 -15.32 -9.27
CA GLY A 287 -10.88 -16.74 -9.17
C GLY A 287 -10.97 -17.52 -10.48
N LYS A 288 -11.84 -17.12 -11.42
CA LYS A 288 -12.02 -17.80 -12.72
C LYS A 288 -11.63 -16.93 -13.90
N LEU A 289 -12.15 -15.70 -13.96
CA LEU A 289 -12.02 -14.88 -15.15
C LEU A 289 -12.06 -13.38 -14.82
N THR A 290 -11.21 -12.61 -15.48
CA THR A 290 -11.21 -11.15 -15.42
C THR A 290 -11.40 -10.59 -16.83
N GLU A 291 -12.49 -9.87 -17.08
CA GLU A 291 -12.82 -9.19 -18.32
C GLU A 291 -12.83 -7.67 -18.10
N LEU A 292 -11.91 -6.97 -18.76
CA LEU A 292 -11.73 -5.53 -18.61
C LEU A 292 -12.02 -4.84 -19.94
N GLY A 293 -13.10 -4.06 -19.99
CA GLY A 293 -13.47 -3.16 -21.09
C GLY A 293 -13.36 -1.69 -20.65
N GLY A 294 -13.23 -0.75 -21.59
CA GLY A 294 -13.06 0.68 -21.28
C GLY A 294 -11.61 1.16 -21.21
N ASN A 295 -11.36 2.35 -20.66
CA ASN A 295 -10.02 2.91 -20.47
C ASN A 295 -9.54 2.67 -19.02
N TRP A 296 -8.41 1.99 -18.87
CA TRP A 296 -7.85 1.61 -17.58
C TRP A 296 -6.59 2.42 -17.30
N SER A 297 -6.53 3.04 -16.14
CA SER A 297 -5.32 3.69 -15.65
C SER A 297 -4.99 3.15 -14.26
N LEU A 298 -4.14 2.13 -14.23
CA LEU A 298 -3.54 1.60 -13.01
C LEU A 298 -2.18 2.27 -12.84
N ARG A 299 -2.04 3.14 -11.82
CA ARG A 299 -0.73 3.66 -11.42
C ARG A 299 -0.20 2.77 -10.29
N GLY A 300 0.71 1.87 -10.66
CA GLY A 300 1.52 1.10 -9.71
C GLY A 300 2.85 1.80 -9.43
N VAL A 301 3.46 1.46 -8.29
CA VAL A 301 4.86 1.78 -7.98
C VAL A 301 5.81 1.04 -8.93
#